data_AF-A0A1Z9AUC8-F1
#
_entry.id   AF-A0A1Z9AUC8-F1
#
_cell.length_a   1.000
_cell.length_b   1.000
_cell.length_c   1.000
_cell.angle_alpha   90.00
_cell.angle_beta   90.00
_cell.angle_gamma   90.00
#
_symmetry.space_group_name_H-M   'P 1'
#
loop_
_entity.id
_entity.type
_entity.pdbx_description
1 polymer ?
#
loop_
_entity_poly.entity_id
_entity_poly.type
_entity_poly.pdbx_seq_one_letter_code
_entity_poly.pdbx_strand_id
1 'polypeptide(L)'
;MKGKKAREMLQLSYSRKKDLPLYVKKLKQILRNVNSINKIENTAPMSFCWSIDKNQFLSTSLFFEYYMATLCNALQQLQEAMKQEKGNKQLYKDSKTGLIHLLGMFDEWKTQLLILPRVPYVVTPMFIKSMLCLAHGCHTLHISHTLSGKSATVGFHTAMQSFGEVWPRYPYGVVAFHQYLVSRVLLYNSLSETQECPNKKITCLKEIESLLPYIKFQECYLNQEVLEMMKTIEKENASKIDSLENTHYAVPETLNDISLPQGYKLIICDKTGQFGCKCKE
;
A
#
# COMPACT_ATOMS: atom_id res chain seq x y z
N MET A 1 11.22 31.47 32.67
CA MET A 1 10.61 30.34 31.94
C MET A 1 11.45 29.83 30.74
N LYS A 2 12.80 29.85 30.78
CA LYS A 2 13.65 29.45 29.63
C LYS A 2 13.97 27.94 29.53
N GLY A 3 13.48 27.09 30.45
CA GLY A 3 13.86 25.67 30.53
C GLY A 3 12.85 24.60 30.08
N LYS A 4 11.54 24.90 30.03
CA LYS A 4 10.50 23.89 29.67
C LYS A 4 10.55 23.52 28.18
N LYS A 5 10.66 24.51 27.28
CA LYS A 5 10.65 24.31 25.83
C LYS A 5 11.89 23.57 25.30
N ALA A 6 13.08 23.85 25.85
CA ALA A 6 14.30 23.14 25.49
C ALA A 6 14.25 21.66 25.92
N ARG A 7 13.62 21.37 27.09
CA ARG A 7 13.39 20.00 27.57
C ARG A 7 12.36 19.25 26.73
N GLU A 8 11.29 19.91 26.29
CA GLU A 8 10.31 19.34 25.36
C GLU A 8 10.92 19.01 23.99
N MET A 9 11.81 19.88 23.47
CA MET A 9 12.57 19.66 22.24
C MET A 9 13.62 18.54 22.36
N LEU A 10 14.32 18.44 23.49
CA LEU A 10 15.20 17.31 23.80
C LEU A 10 14.42 16.00 23.93
N GLN A 11 13.25 16.01 24.58
CA GLN A 11 12.36 14.86 24.66
C GLN A 11 11.79 14.46 23.29
N LEU A 12 11.49 15.40 22.41
CA LEU A 12 11.11 15.16 21.01
C LEU A 12 12.24 14.46 20.25
N SER A 13 13.47 14.96 20.36
CA SER A 13 14.64 14.33 19.71
C SER A 13 14.96 12.93 20.25
N TYR A 14 14.71 12.69 21.54
CA TYR A 14 14.87 11.39 22.18
C TYR A 14 13.72 10.43 21.83
N SER A 15 12.48 10.92 21.73
CA SER A 15 11.31 10.16 21.27
C SER A 15 11.45 9.75 19.81
N ARG A 16 12.00 10.60 18.92
CA ARG A 16 12.28 10.24 17.51
C ARG A 16 13.12 8.97 17.38
N LYS A 17 14.03 8.72 18.32
CA LYS A 17 14.91 7.53 18.34
C LYS A 17 14.32 6.31 19.07
N LYS A 18 13.30 6.49 19.91
CA LYS A 18 12.77 5.42 20.80
C LYS A 18 11.35 4.98 20.46
N ASP A 19 10.49 5.90 20.03
CA ASP A 19 9.06 5.66 19.83
C ASP A 19 8.50 6.69 18.84
N LEU A 20 8.51 6.31 17.55
CA LEU A 20 8.05 7.15 16.44
C LEU A 20 6.54 7.48 16.53
N PRO A 21 5.63 6.53 16.88
CA PRO A 21 4.22 6.86 17.15
C PRO A 21 4.02 7.93 18.23
N LEU A 22 4.73 7.83 19.35
CA LEU A 22 4.65 8.83 20.41
C LEU A 22 5.19 10.19 19.96
N TYR A 23 6.24 10.20 19.15
CA TYR A 23 6.80 11.41 18.54
C TYR A 23 5.79 12.11 17.62
N VAL A 24 5.14 11.36 16.73
CA VAL A 24 4.07 11.87 15.83
C VAL A 24 2.92 12.46 16.64
N LYS A 25 2.49 11.78 17.72
CA LYS A 25 1.41 12.27 18.60
C LYS A 25 1.77 13.61 19.25
N LYS A 26 3.00 13.76 19.74
CA LYS A 26 3.48 15.02 20.35
C LYS A 26 3.56 16.15 19.32
N LEU A 27 4.06 15.90 18.11
CA LEU A 27 4.10 16.89 17.03
C LEU A 27 2.69 17.38 16.66
N LYS A 28 1.72 16.47 16.56
CA LYS A 28 0.31 16.82 16.30
C LYS A 28 -0.27 17.71 17.39
N GLN A 29 0.06 17.46 18.66
CA GLN A 29 -0.39 18.30 19.78
C GLN A 29 0.19 19.71 19.70
N ILE A 30 1.48 19.84 19.34
CA ILE A 30 2.13 21.15 19.17
C ILE A 30 1.48 21.93 18.03
N LEU A 31 1.21 21.28 16.89
CA LEU A 31 0.52 21.89 15.74
C LEU A 31 -0.91 22.35 16.05
N ARG A 32 -1.63 21.67 16.95
CA ARG A 32 -2.97 22.08 17.39
C ARG A 32 -2.95 23.24 18.39
N ASN A 33 -1.89 23.34 19.18
CA ASN A 33 -1.75 24.36 20.23
C ASN A 33 -1.07 25.65 19.74
N VAL A 34 -1.04 25.93 18.43
CA VAL A 34 -0.34 27.09 17.85
C VAL A 34 -0.88 28.44 18.39
N ASN A 35 -2.12 28.48 18.88
CA ASN A 35 -2.68 29.63 19.63
C ASN A 35 -1.96 29.95 20.95
N SER A 36 -1.04 29.09 21.42
CA SER A 36 -0.20 29.33 22.61
C SER A 36 1.18 29.91 22.27
N ILE A 37 1.53 30.05 20.98
CA ILE A 37 2.79 30.62 20.51
C ILE A 37 2.59 32.13 20.30
N ASN A 38 2.55 32.87 21.41
CA ASN A 38 2.28 34.32 21.37
C ASN A 38 3.44 35.18 20.84
N LYS A 39 4.67 34.64 20.76
CA LYS A 39 5.87 35.36 20.22
C LYS A 39 6.87 34.39 19.60
N ILE A 40 7.19 34.60 18.32
CA ILE A 40 8.22 33.87 17.54
C ILE A 40 9.62 34.04 18.16
N GLU A 41 9.87 35.18 18.81
CA GLU A 41 11.14 35.55 19.47
C GLU A 41 11.55 34.62 20.63
N ASN A 42 10.62 33.83 21.18
CA ASN A 42 10.86 32.92 22.30
C ASN A 42 11.09 31.46 21.88
N THR A 43 11.19 31.19 20.58
CA THR A 43 11.47 29.87 20.02
C THR A 43 12.76 29.93 19.25
N ALA A 44 13.75 29.10 19.62
CA ALA A 44 14.94 28.93 18.81
C ALA A 44 14.53 28.47 17.40
N PRO A 45 15.15 28.99 16.33
CA PRO A 45 14.86 28.53 14.98
C PRO A 45 15.10 27.03 14.89
N MET A 46 14.06 26.28 14.55
CA MET A 46 14.13 24.83 14.35
C MET A 46 14.45 24.56 12.89
N SER A 47 15.47 23.74 12.64
CA SER A 47 15.75 23.18 11.33
C SER A 47 15.59 21.68 11.37
N PHE A 48 14.76 21.15 10.47
CA PHE A 48 14.52 19.73 10.30
C PHE A 48 15.29 19.23 9.09
N CYS A 49 15.96 18.10 9.24
CA CYS A 49 16.71 17.44 8.18
C CYS A 49 16.25 16.00 8.02
N TRP A 50 15.90 15.64 6.79
CA TRP A 50 15.52 14.29 6.38
C TRP A 50 16.37 13.83 5.20
N SER A 51 16.78 12.57 5.22
CA SER A 51 17.48 11.93 4.12
C SER A 51 16.51 11.03 3.35
N ILE A 52 16.40 11.24 2.05
CA ILE A 52 15.55 10.46 1.14
C ILE A 52 16.41 10.10 -0.07
N ASP A 53 16.57 8.80 -0.35
CA ASP A 53 17.41 8.30 -1.45
C ASP A 53 18.79 8.95 -1.52
N LYS A 54 19.47 9.02 -0.37
CA LYS A 54 20.80 9.63 -0.17
C LYS A 54 20.85 11.16 -0.37
N ASN A 55 19.73 11.82 -0.69
CA ASN A 55 19.63 13.27 -0.77
C ASN A 55 19.12 13.85 0.56
N GLN A 56 19.69 14.96 0.99
CA GLN A 56 19.25 15.67 2.20
C GLN A 56 18.26 16.77 1.86
N PHE A 57 17.18 16.84 2.64
CA PHE A 57 16.14 17.84 2.54
C PHE A 57 16.00 18.60 3.85
N LEU A 58 15.92 19.92 3.76
CA LEU A 58 15.89 20.83 4.89
C LEU A 58 14.60 21.65 4.89
N SER A 59 14.01 21.83 6.07
CA SER A 59 12.92 22.78 6.26
C SER A 59 12.90 23.30 7.69
N THR A 60 12.42 24.52 7.89
CA THR A 60 12.11 25.06 9.23
C THR A 60 10.65 24.82 9.64
N SER A 61 9.87 24.19 8.76
CA SER A 61 8.44 23.95 8.97
C SER A 61 8.20 22.77 9.90
N LEU A 62 7.46 23.01 10.98
CA LEU A 62 6.97 21.93 11.85
C LEU A 62 5.97 21.01 11.12
N PHE A 63 5.25 21.54 10.13
CA PHE A 63 4.39 20.74 9.26
C PHE A 63 5.21 19.75 8.43
N PHE A 64 6.38 20.16 7.92
CA PHE A 64 7.29 19.26 7.21
C PHE A 64 7.77 18.13 8.11
N GLU A 65 8.21 18.43 9.33
CA GLU A 65 8.63 17.40 10.29
C GLU A 65 7.49 16.43 10.63
N TYR A 66 6.29 16.96 10.87
CA TYR A 66 5.12 16.15 11.16
C TYR A 66 4.73 15.24 10.00
N TYR A 67 4.74 15.78 8.78
CA TYR A 67 4.49 15.02 7.56
C TYR A 67 5.50 13.88 7.41
N MET A 68 6.80 14.19 7.46
CA MET A 68 7.87 13.21 7.27
C MET A 68 7.87 12.14 8.36
N ALA A 69 7.61 12.51 9.62
CA ALA A 69 7.49 11.55 10.71
C ALA A 69 6.29 10.62 10.55
N THR A 70 5.13 11.17 10.16
CA THR A 70 3.91 10.39 9.91
C THR A 70 4.08 9.47 8.71
N LEU A 71 4.72 9.94 7.64
CA LEU A 71 5.05 9.14 6.46
C LEU A 71 6.01 8.00 6.83
N CYS A 72 7.08 8.30 7.54
CA CYS A 72 8.04 7.31 8.02
C CYS A 72 7.35 6.21 8.83
N ASN A 73 6.45 6.60 9.75
CA ASN A 73 5.69 5.65 10.54
C ASN A 73 4.77 4.77 9.68
N ALA A 74 4.04 5.36 8.74
CA ALA A 74 3.14 4.61 7.87
C ALA A 74 3.89 3.63 6.95
N LEU A 75 5.05 4.04 6.41
CA LEU A 75 5.91 3.19 5.60
C LEU A 75 6.57 2.08 6.41
N GLN A 76 7.00 2.36 7.65
CA GLN A 76 7.55 1.36 8.57
C GLN A 76 6.50 0.29 8.90
N GLN A 77 5.27 0.68 9.23
CA GLN A 77 4.16 -0.24 9.47
C GLN A 77 3.84 -1.08 8.24
N LEU A 78 3.84 -0.48 7.04
CA LEU A 78 3.64 -1.22 5.79
C LEU A 78 4.74 -2.24 5.55
N GLN A 79 5.99 -1.84 5.72
CA GLN A 79 7.15 -2.72 5.54
C GLN A 79 7.13 -3.88 6.53
N GLU A 80 6.77 -3.61 7.79
CA GLU A 80 6.63 -4.64 8.81
C GLU A 80 5.48 -5.59 8.47
N ALA A 81 4.32 -5.07 8.04
CA ALA A 81 3.16 -5.88 7.63
C ALA A 81 3.45 -6.77 6.42
N MET A 82 4.31 -6.33 5.50
CA MET A 82 4.74 -7.10 4.33
C MET A 82 5.76 -8.18 4.68
N LYS A 83 6.60 -7.98 5.69
CA LYS A 83 7.65 -8.92 6.09
C LYS A 83 7.18 -10.02 7.04
N GLN A 84 6.01 -9.88 7.64
CA GLN A 84 5.47 -10.89 8.55
C GLN A 84 4.98 -12.12 7.78
N GLU A 85 5.35 -13.31 8.26
CA GLU A 85 4.92 -14.59 7.66
C GLU A 85 3.40 -14.76 7.67
N LYS A 86 2.72 -14.17 8.66
CA LYS A 86 1.26 -14.15 8.81
C LYS A 86 0.73 -12.75 8.60
N GLY A 87 -0.35 -12.62 7.83
CA GLY A 87 -0.96 -11.33 7.52
C GLY A 87 -1.46 -10.57 8.76
N ASN A 88 -0.83 -9.44 9.08
CA ASN A 88 -1.26 -8.59 10.19
C ASN A 88 -2.18 -7.47 9.72
N LYS A 89 -3.48 -7.71 9.86
CA LYS A 89 -4.54 -6.77 9.45
C LYS A 89 -4.42 -5.40 10.13
N GLN A 90 -3.88 -5.34 11.35
CA GLN A 90 -3.79 -4.10 12.10
C GLN A 90 -2.73 -3.16 11.52
N LEU A 91 -1.53 -3.68 11.21
CA LEU A 91 -0.46 -2.87 10.63
C LEU A 91 -0.85 -2.27 9.26
N TYR A 92 -1.56 -3.03 8.41
CA TYR A 92 -2.11 -2.49 7.16
C TYR A 92 -3.15 -1.40 7.38
N LYS A 93 -4.02 -1.55 8.39
CA LYS A 93 -5.01 -0.52 8.74
C LYS A 93 -4.33 0.76 9.25
N ASP A 94 -3.34 0.63 10.11
CA ASP A 94 -2.62 1.77 10.68
C ASP A 94 -1.84 2.52 9.60
N SER A 95 -1.16 1.77 8.72
CA SER A 95 -0.43 2.35 7.58
C SER A 95 -1.36 3.13 6.65
N LYS A 96 -2.49 2.52 6.22
CA LYS A 96 -3.49 3.20 5.39
C LYS A 96 -4.06 4.43 6.07
N THR A 97 -4.36 4.36 7.36
CA THR A 97 -4.88 5.52 8.13
C THR A 97 -3.87 6.66 8.13
N GLY A 98 -2.58 6.36 8.34
CA GLY A 98 -1.50 7.34 8.24
C GLY A 98 -1.41 7.97 6.85
N LEU A 99 -1.43 7.16 5.80
CA LEU A 99 -1.34 7.63 4.42
C LEU A 99 -2.56 8.46 3.99
N ILE A 100 -3.78 8.09 4.37
CA ILE A 100 -4.98 8.90 4.10
C ILE A 100 -4.88 10.24 4.84
N HIS A 101 -4.43 10.21 6.10
CA HIS A 101 -4.22 11.45 6.85
C HIS A 101 -3.24 12.39 6.14
N LEU A 102 -2.12 11.87 5.63
CA LEU A 102 -1.15 12.65 4.85
C LEU A 102 -1.75 13.23 3.58
N LEU A 103 -2.65 12.51 2.90
CA LEU A 103 -3.31 13.00 1.70
C LEU A 103 -4.18 14.23 2.02
N GLY A 104 -4.94 14.18 3.11
CA GLY A 104 -5.75 15.32 3.58
C GLY A 104 -4.95 16.52 4.09
N MET A 105 -3.64 16.37 4.35
CA MET A 105 -2.80 17.49 4.77
C MET A 105 -2.38 18.42 3.62
N PHE A 106 -2.44 17.96 2.36
CA PHE A 106 -1.93 18.74 1.23
C PHE A 106 -2.68 20.06 1.03
N ASP A 107 -4.00 20.07 1.26
CA ASP A 107 -4.84 21.26 1.10
C ASP A 107 -4.52 22.36 2.13
N GLU A 108 -4.08 21.96 3.32
CA GLU A 108 -3.77 22.87 4.43
C GLU A 108 -2.29 23.31 4.45
N TRP A 109 -1.41 22.56 3.79
CA TRP A 109 0.03 22.71 3.96
C TRP A 109 0.67 23.73 3.00
N LYS A 110 0.73 25.00 3.44
CA LYS A 110 1.26 26.14 2.66
C LYS A 110 2.78 26.22 2.52
N THR A 111 3.54 25.50 3.36
CA THR A 111 5.00 25.65 3.46
C THR A 111 5.79 24.62 2.65
N GLN A 112 5.12 23.82 1.81
CA GLN A 112 5.78 22.78 0.98
C GLN A 112 6.88 23.37 0.09
N LEU A 113 6.64 24.53 -0.50
CA LEU A 113 7.59 25.21 -1.41
C LEU A 113 8.85 25.73 -0.71
N LEU A 114 8.87 25.73 0.63
CA LEU A 114 10.01 26.19 1.43
C LEU A 114 10.98 25.04 1.79
N ILE A 115 10.79 23.84 1.23
CA ILE A 115 11.69 22.71 1.42
C ILE A 115 12.88 22.84 0.47
N LEU A 116 14.09 22.81 1.03
CA LEU A 116 15.35 22.91 0.29
C LEU A 116 16.00 21.53 0.09
N PRO A 117 16.74 21.28 -1.02
CA PRO A 117 16.97 22.20 -2.13
C PRO A 117 15.76 22.31 -3.08
N ARG A 118 14.82 21.36 -2.99
CA ARG A 118 13.54 21.33 -3.69
C ARG A 118 12.56 20.43 -2.93
N VAL A 119 11.29 20.49 -3.28
CA VAL A 119 10.27 19.58 -2.73
C VAL A 119 10.63 18.13 -3.11
N PRO A 120 10.76 17.20 -2.13
CA PRO A 120 11.06 15.81 -2.43
C PRO A 120 9.85 15.09 -3.05
N TYR A 121 10.10 14.08 -3.87
CA TYR A 121 9.04 13.33 -4.57
C TYR A 121 8.03 12.67 -3.61
N VAL A 122 8.46 12.33 -2.38
CA VAL A 122 7.60 11.75 -1.36
C VAL A 122 6.56 12.73 -0.82
N VAL A 123 6.79 14.04 -0.98
CA VAL A 123 5.86 15.12 -0.63
C VAL A 123 5.02 15.44 -1.87
N THR A 124 4.31 14.44 -2.40
CA THR A 124 3.35 14.62 -3.49
C THR A 124 2.09 13.79 -3.26
N PRO A 125 0.89 14.27 -3.65
CA PRO A 125 -0.34 13.48 -3.55
C PRO A 125 -0.25 12.17 -4.35
N MET A 126 0.45 12.21 -5.48
CA MET A 126 0.68 11.06 -6.35
C MET A 126 1.48 9.95 -5.66
N PHE A 127 2.55 10.30 -4.94
CA PHE A 127 3.30 9.34 -4.14
C PHE A 127 2.44 8.71 -3.04
N ILE A 128 1.68 9.52 -2.30
CA ILE A 128 0.81 9.02 -1.23
C ILE A 128 -0.30 8.11 -1.78
N LYS A 129 -0.94 8.47 -2.90
CA LYS A 129 -1.92 7.62 -3.58
C LYS A 129 -1.29 6.30 -4.03
N SER A 130 -0.10 6.34 -4.60
CA SER A 130 0.63 5.13 -5.02
C SER A 130 0.94 4.22 -3.82
N MET A 131 1.31 4.78 -2.66
CA MET A 131 1.56 3.99 -1.44
C MET A 131 0.27 3.44 -0.83
N LEU A 132 -0.85 4.18 -0.93
CA LEU A 132 -2.17 3.70 -0.52
C LEU A 132 -2.62 2.50 -1.35
N CYS A 133 -2.43 2.58 -2.66
CA CYS A 133 -2.74 1.50 -3.59
C CYS A 133 -1.90 0.25 -3.27
N LEU A 134 -0.60 0.42 -3.02
CA LEU A 134 0.27 -0.67 -2.57
C LEU A 134 -0.22 -1.28 -1.24
N ALA A 135 -0.46 -0.45 -0.22
CA ALA A 135 -0.90 -0.92 1.10
C ALA A 135 -2.27 -1.62 1.04
N HIS A 136 -3.19 -1.12 0.21
CA HIS A 136 -4.48 -1.75 -0.01
C HIS A 136 -4.34 -3.07 -0.76
N GLY A 137 -3.55 -3.11 -1.83
CA GLY A 137 -3.27 -4.32 -2.60
C GLY A 137 -2.70 -5.42 -1.73
N CYS A 138 -1.64 -5.14 -0.96
CA CYS A 138 -1.01 -6.11 -0.06
C CYS A 138 -2.01 -6.63 0.99
N HIS A 139 -2.75 -5.72 1.63
CA HIS A 139 -3.77 -6.09 2.61
C HIS A 139 -4.86 -6.99 2.01
N THR A 140 -5.35 -6.66 0.82
CA THR A 140 -6.39 -7.44 0.16
C THR A 140 -5.87 -8.79 -0.30
N LEU A 141 -4.69 -8.85 -0.91
CA LEU A 141 -4.03 -10.09 -1.34
C LEU A 141 -3.83 -11.05 -0.17
N HIS A 142 -3.25 -10.56 0.94
CA HIS A 142 -2.96 -11.37 2.12
C HIS A 142 -4.20 -11.82 2.90
N ILE A 143 -5.39 -11.31 2.59
CA ILE A 143 -6.64 -11.78 3.22
C ILE A 143 -7.44 -12.65 2.26
N SER A 144 -7.29 -12.44 0.95
CA SER A 144 -8.12 -13.11 -0.07
C SER A 144 -7.95 -14.63 -0.09
N HIS A 145 -6.80 -15.16 0.36
CA HIS A 145 -6.58 -16.61 0.51
C HIS A 145 -7.56 -17.28 1.50
N THR A 146 -8.13 -16.52 2.44
CA THR A 146 -9.12 -17.04 3.41
C THR A 146 -10.55 -17.08 2.86
N LEU A 147 -10.77 -16.50 1.68
CA LEU A 147 -12.07 -16.42 1.03
C LEU A 147 -12.24 -17.59 0.06
N SER A 148 -13.47 -17.92 -0.30
CA SER A 148 -13.78 -18.96 -1.29
C SER A 148 -14.76 -18.46 -2.37
N GLY A 149 -14.77 -19.14 -3.52
CA GLY A 149 -15.68 -18.88 -4.63
C GLY A 149 -15.64 -17.43 -5.16
N LYS A 150 -16.82 -16.83 -5.33
CA LYS A 150 -16.97 -15.47 -5.88
C LYS A 150 -16.24 -14.42 -5.04
N SER A 151 -16.19 -14.58 -3.72
CA SER A 151 -15.53 -13.63 -2.81
C SER A 151 -14.02 -13.61 -2.98
N ALA A 152 -13.39 -14.77 -3.18
CA ALA A 152 -11.96 -14.86 -3.49
C ALA A 152 -11.64 -14.16 -4.81
N THR A 153 -12.47 -14.40 -5.83
CA THR A 153 -12.34 -13.77 -7.15
C THR A 153 -12.38 -12.25 -7.06
N VAL A 154 -13.34 -11.68 -6.32
CA VAL A 154 -13.42 -10.23 -6.08
C VAL A 154 -12.20 -9.71 -5.32
N GLY A 155 -11.73 -10.46 -4.32
CA GLY A 155 -10.54 -10.11 -3.53
C GLY A 155 -9.28 -10.01 -4.39
N PHE A 156 -8.97 -11.06 -5.16
CA PHE A 156 -7.81 -11.07 -6.05
C PHE A 156 -7.91 -10.03 -7.17
N HIS A 157 -9.10 -9.81 -7.73
CA HIS A 157 -9.31 -8.74 -8.70
C HIS A 157 -9.08 -7.35 -8.11
N THR A 158 -9.55 -7.11 -6.88
CA THR A 158 -9.33 -5.85 -6.15
C THR A 158 -7.84 -5.62 -5.88
N ALA A 159 -7.11 -6.67 -5.46
CA ALA A 159 -5.67 -6.59 -5.27
C ALA A 159 -4.94 -6.26 -6.58
N MET A 160 -5.28 -6.96 -7.68
CA MET A 160 -4.74 -6.72 -9.02
C MET A 160 -4.97 -5.26 -9.47
N GLN A 161 -6.20 -4.74 -9.36
CA GLN A 161 -6.49 -3.35 -9.70
C GLN A 161 -5.66 -2.36 -8.87
N SER A 162 -5.58 -2.60 -7.55
CA SER A 162 -4.81 -1.74 -6.64
C SER A 162 -3.34 -1.68 -7.03
N PHE A 163 -2.71 -2.82 -7.34
CA PHE A 163 -1.31 -2.82 -7.78
C PHE A 163 -1.12 -2.18 -9.16
N GLY A 164 -2.10 -2.29 -10.05
CA GLY A 164 -2.08 -1.64 -11.36
C GLY A 164 -2.08 -0.10 -11.30
N GLU A 165 -2.56 0.48 -10.19
CA GLU A 165 -2.55 1.92 -9.95
C GLU A 165 -1.25 2.42 -9.28
N VAL A 166 -0.34 1.53 -8.90
CA VAL A 166 0.97 1.90 -8.32
C VAL A 166 1.89 2.39 -9.42
N TRP A 167 2.51 3.56 -9.22
CA TRP A 167 3.39 4.15 -10.21
C TRP A 167 4.71 3.35 -10.34
N PRO A 168 5.07 2.82 -11.53
CA PRO A 168 6.19 1.89 -11.69
C PRO A 168 7.58 2.46 -11.35
N ARG A 169 7.78 3.78 -11.53
CA ARG A 169 9.05 4.47 -11.25
C ARG A 169 9.30 4.78 -9.76
N TYR A 170 8.38 4.45 -8.85
CA TYR A 170 8.58 4.68 -7.42
C TYR A 170 9.30 3.49 -6.75
N PRO A 171 9.86 3.68 -5.52
CA PRO A 171 10.68 2.66 -4.84
C PRO A 171 10.02 1.29 -4.62
N TYR A 172 8.71 1.19 -4.79
CA TYR A 172 7.94 -0.06 -4.68
C TYR A 172 7.26 -0.48 -5.99
N GLY A 173 7.57 0.17 -7.11
CA GLY A 173 6.93 -0.11 -8.39
C GLY A 173 7.19 -1.54 -8.89
N VAL A 174 8.42 -2.02 -8.70
CA VAL A 174 8.81 -3.41 -9.04
C VAL A 174 8.07 -4.43 -8.16
N VAL A 175 8.00 -4.16 -6.85
CA VAL A 175 7.25 -4.98 -5.90
C VAL A 175 5.77 -5.03 -6.28
N ALA A 176 5.17 -3.88 -6.58
CA ALA A 176 3.78 -3.80 -7.01
C ALA A 176 3.53 -4.53 -8.33
N PHE A 177 4.45 -4.43 -9.29
CA PHE A 177 4.36 -5.17 -10.55
C PHE A 177 4.34 -6.69 -10.32
N HIS A 178 5.23 -7.22 -9.49
CA HIS A 178 5.22 -8.64 -9.21
C HIS A 178 3.99 -9.07 -8.40
N GLN A 179 3.53 -8.27 -7.44
CA GLN A 179 2.29 -8.55 -6.72
C GLN A 179 1.03 -8.42 -7.60
N TYR A 180 1.07 -7.57 -8.62
CA TYR A 180 0.04 -7.50 -9.67
C TYR A 180 -0.04 -8.83 -10.42
N LEU A 181 1.10 -9.38 -10.87
CA LEU A 181 1.14 -10.66 -11.57
C LEU A 181 0.66 -11.81 -10.67
N VAL A 182 1.09 -11.85 -9.42
CA VAL A 182 0.61 -12.83 -8.43
C VAL A 182 -0.90 -12.73 -8.24
N SER A 183 -1.42 -11.52 -8.06
CA SER A 183 -2.87 -11.28 -7.91
C SER A 183 -3.65 -11.73 -9.16
N ARG A 184 -3.08 -11.53 -10.35
CA ARG A 184 -3.65 -11.98 -11.62
C ARG A 184 -3.67 -13.51 -11.72
N VAL A 185 -2.57 -14.19 -11.40
CA VAL A 185 -2.53 -15.66 -11.36
C VAL A 185 -3.59 -16.23 -10.41
N LEU A 186 -3.68 -15.70 -9.19
CA LEU A 186 -4.65 -16.17 -8.20
C LEU A 186 -6.11 -15.88 -8.61
N LEU A 187 -6.34 -14.74 -9.26
CA LEU A 187 -7.63 -14.38 -9.84
C LEU A 187 -8.05 -15.40 -10.92
N TYR A 188 -7.19 -15.66 -11.90
CA TYR A 188 -7.51 -16.59 -12.98
C TYR A 188 -7.61 -18.04 -12.49
N ASN A 189 -6.85 -18.44 -11.46
CA ASN A 189 -7.04 -19.74 -10.81
C ASN A 189 -8.43 -19.82 -10.17
N SER A 190 -8.82 -18.81 -9.39
CA SER A 190 -10.15 -18.74 -8.76
C SER A 190 -11.30 -18.70 -9.79
N LEU A 191 -11.09 -18.02 -10.92
CA LEU A 191 -12.04 -18.03 -12.04
C LEU A 191 -12.14 -19.43 -12.66
N SER A 192 -11.04 -20.12 -12.91
CA SER A 192 -11.04 -21.47 -13.49
C SER A 192 -11.85 -22.47 -12.65
N GLU A 193 -11.81 -22.34 -11.32
CA GLU A 193 -12.55 -23.18 -10.38
C GLU A 193 -14.05 -22.87 -10.35
N THR A 194 -14.43 -21.63 -10.67
CA THR A 194 -15.83 -21.16 -10.62
C THR A 194 -16.54 -21.15 -11.97
N GLN A 195 -15.81 -21.22 -13.08
CA GLN A 195 -16.39 -21.34 -14.41
C GLN A 195 -17.03 -22.71 -14.62
N GLU A 196 -18.11 -22.78 -15.41
CA GLU A 196 -18.71 -24.05 -15.82
C GLU A 196 -18.20 -24.48 -17.21
N CYS A 197 -17.99 -23.51 -18.12
CA CYS A 197 -17.54 -23.75 -19.48
C CYS A 197 -16.07 -24.23 -19.54
N PRO A 198 -15.77 -25.42 -20.09
CA PRO A 198 -14.40 -25.93 -20.24
C PRO A 198 -13.46 -25.00 -21.01
N ASN A 199 -13.94 -24.36 -22.09
CA ASN A 199 -13.15 -23.41 -22.88
C ASN A 199 -12.71 -22.19 -22.07
N LYS A 200 -13.61 -21.67 -21.22
CA LYS A 200 -13.28 -20.56 -20.31
C LYS A 200 -12.30 -20.98 -19.23
N LYS A 201 -12.42 -22.21 -18.72
CA LYS A 201 -11.44 -22.77 -17.78
C LYS A 201 -10.06 -22.85 -18.39
N ILE A 202 -9.92 -23.46 -19.55
CA ILE A 202 -8.62 -23.60 -20.21
C ILE A 202 -8.01 -22.24 -20.57
N THR A 203 -8.83 -21.26 -20.97
CA THR A 203 -8.39 -19.88 -21.18
C THR A 203 -7.76 -19.28 -19.92
N CYS A 204 -8.40 -19.44 -18.76
CA CYS A 204 -7.85 -19.00 -17.48
C CYS A 204 -6.53 -19.73 -17.13
N LEU A 205 -6.43 -21.03 -17.36
CA LEU A 205 -5.22 -21.80 -17.02
C LEU A 205 -4.04 -21.49 -17.96
N LYS A 206 -4.29 -21.24 -19.24
CA LYS A 206 -3.27 -20.80 -20.21
C LYS A 206 -2.77 -19.38 -19.87
N GLU A 207 -3.65 -18.51 -19.38
CA GLU A 207 -3.24 -17.21 -18.87
C GLU A 207 -2.26 -17.36 -17.69
N ILE A 208 -2.59 -18.22 -16.73
CA ILE A 208 -1.71 -18.52 -15.59
C ILE A 208 -0.35 -19.02 -16.08
N GLU A 209 -0.35 -20.01 -16.98
CA GLU A 209 0.87 -20.58 -17.57
C GLU A 209 1.76 -19.50 -18.20
N SER A 210 1.14 -18.55 -18.91
CA SER A 210 1.87 -17.45 -19.55
C SER A 210 2.50 -16.46 -18.56
N LEU A 211 1.89 -16.27 -17.38
CA LEU A 211 2.32 -15.26 -16.41
C LEU A 211 3.40 -15.76 -15.45
N LEU A 212 3.36 -17.05 -15.08
CA LEU A 212 4.24 -17.65 -14.07
C LEU A 212 5.75 -17.36 -14.31
N PRO A 213 6.30 -17.48 -15.54
CA PRO A 213 7.72 -17.24 -15.79
C PRO A 213 8.20 -15.81 -15.49
N TYR A 214 7.29 -14.83 -15.46
CA TYR A 214 7.61 -13.42 -15.23
C TYR A 214 7.57 -13.02 -13.75
N ILE A 215 7.14 -13.91 -12.86
CA ILE A 215 7.02 -13.63 -11.42
C ILE A 215 8.35 -13.91 -10.72
N LYS A 216 8.96 -12.87 -10.17
CA LYS A 216 10.13 -13.02 -9.28
C LYS A 216 9.67 -13.07 -7.83
N PHE A 217 9.41 -14.28 -7.32
CA PHE A 217 8.91 -14.47 -5.96
C PHE A 217 9.79 -13.83 -4.86
N GLN A 218 11.11 -13.73 -5.07
CA GLN A 218 12.03 -13.05 -4.15
C GLN A 218 11.75 -11.55 -3.98
N GLU A 219 11.08 -10.93 -4.95
CA GLU A 219 10.68 -9.51 -4.95
C GLU A 219 9.23 -9.34 -4.46
N CYS A 220 8.51 -10.45 -4.23
CA CYS A 220 7.15 -10.49 -3.71
C CYS A 220 7.18 -10.71 -2.20
N TYR A 221 6.77 -9.72 -1.41
CA TYR A 221 6.60 -9.86 0.04
C TYR A 221 5.29 -10.59 0.38
N LEU A 222 5.17 -11.84 -0.04
CA LEU A 222 3.98 -12.67 0.15
C LEU A 222 4.02 -13.36 1.50
N ASN A 223 2.85 -13.50 2.13
CA ASN A 223 2.68 -14.38 3.28
C ASN A 223 2.78 -15.86 2.85
N GLN A 224 3.05 -16.72 3.82
CA GLN A 224 3.31 -18.15 3.57
C GLN A 224 2.13 -18.84 2.88
N GLU A 225 0.89 -18.48 3.26
CA GLU A 225 -0.31 -19.08 2.69
C GLU A 225 -0.45 -18.78 1.19
N VAL A 226 -0.16 -17.54 0.77
CA VAL A 226 -0.21 -17.17 -0.65
C VAL A 226 0.94 -17.80 -1.44
N LEU A 227 2.13 -17.92 -0.84
CA LEU A 227 3.26 -18.64 -1.44
C LEU A 227 2.93 -20.11 -1.69
N GLU A 228 2.29 -20.77 -0.74
CA GLU A 228 1.85 -22.17 -0.88
C GLU A 228 0.80 -22.32 -1.97
N MET A 229 -0.19 -21.43 -2.05
CA MET A 229 -1.15 -21.41 -3.15
C MET A 229 -0.46 -21.29 -4.51
N MET A 230 0.49 -20.37 -4.66
CA MET A 230 1.23 -20.17 -5.91
C MET A 230 2.05 -21.42 -6.31
N LYS A 231 2.71 -22.08 -5.35
CA LYS A 231 3.45 -23.33 -5.59
C LYS A 231 2.53 -24.48 -6.01
N THR A 232 1.36 -24.58 -5.40
CA THR A 232 0.35 -25.59 -5.78
C THR A 232 -0.13 -25.34 -7.21
N ILE A 233 -0.40 -24.08 -7.57
CA ILE A 233 -0.78 -23.70 -8.93
C ILE A 233 0.33 -24.08 -9.92
N GLU A 234 1.57 -23.69 -9.65
CA GLU A 234 2.72 -24.01 -10.51
C GLU A 234 2.88 -25.52 -10.74
N LYS A 235 2.66 -26.35 -9.72
CA LYS A 235 2.76 -27.81 -9.81
C LYS A 235 1.60 -28.45 -10.55
N GLU A 236 0.37 -27.96 -10.38
CA GLU A 236 -0.84 -28.61 -10.87
C GLU A 236 -1.32 -28.09 -12.23
N ASN A 237 -0.96 -26.86 -12.64
CA ASN A 237 -1.56 -26.18 -13.78
C ASN A 237 -1.47 -26.98 -15.09
N ALA A 238 -0.28 -27.54 -15.40
CA ALA A 238 -0.08 -28.34 -16.60
C ALA A 238 -1.02 -29.55 -16.65
N SER A 239 -1.16 -30.29 -15.54
CA SER A 239 -2.06 -31.45 -15.47
C SER A 239 -3.54 -31.07 -15.64
N LYS A 240 -3.95 -29.89 -15.16
CA LYS A 240 -5.32 -29.38 -15.32
C LYS A 240 -5.59 -28.98 -16.77
N ILE A 241 -4.61 -28.39 -17.45
CA ILE A 241 -4.67 -28.08 -18.88
C ILE A 241 -4.81 -29.37 -19.69
N ASP A 242 -3.91 -30.33 -19.48
CA ASP A 242 -3.92 -31.61 -20.21
C ASP A 242 -5.26 -32.35 -20.05
N SER A 243 -5.83 -32.33 -18.85
CA SER A 243 -7.13 -32.93 -18.58
C SER A 243 -8.26 -32.28 -19.40
N LEU A 244 -8.28 -30.94 -19.49
CA LEU A 244 -9.29 -30.19 -20.26
C LEU A 244 -9.14 -30.38 -21.77
N GLU A 245 -7.91 -30.38 -22.27
CA GLU A 245 -7.61 -30.58 -23.70
C GLU A 245 -8.00 -32.00 -24.14
N ASN A 246 -7.63 -33.02 -23.35
CA ASN A 246 -7.78 -34.41 -23.76
C ASN A 246 -9.14 -35.04 -23.39
N THR A 247 -9.78 -34.59 -22.31
CA THR A 247 -11.07 -35.16 -21.84
C THR A 247 -12.26 -34.38 -22.37
N HIS A 248 -12.16 -33.05 -22.38
CA HIS A 248 -13.27 -32.17 -22.72
C HIS A 248 -13.12 -31.52 -24.10
N TYR A 249 -12.02 -31.78 -24.81
CA TYR A 249 -11.70 -31.16 -26.10
C TYR A 249 -11.79 -29.62 -26.04
N ALA A 250 -11.45 -29.05 -24.88
CA ALA A 250 -11.57 -27.63 -24.63
C ALA A 250 -10.54 -26.85 -25.45
N VAL A 251 -10.96 -25.72 -26.01
CA VAL A 251 -10.10 -24.82 -26.80
C VAL A 251 -10.07 -23.46 -26.11
N PRO A 252 -8.90 -22.82 -25.97
CA PRO A 252 -8.82 -21.48 -25.39
C PRO A 252 -9.55 -20.45 -26.26
N GLU A 253 -10.37 -19.64 -25.59
CA GLU A 253 -11.06 -18.47 -26.12
C GLU A 253 -10.22 -17.21 -25.87
N THR A 254 -10.76 -16.02 -26.19
CA THR A 254 -10.05 -14.77 -25.90
C THR A 254 -10.22 -14.38 -24.43
N LEU A 255 -9.20 -13.74 -23.84
CA LEU A 255 -9.28 -13.25 -22.46
C LEU A 255 -10.43 -12.25 -22.24
N ASN A 256 -10.85 -11.54 -23.28
CA ASN A 256 -11.96 -10.59 -23.22
C ASN A 256 -13.30 -11.29 -22.96
N ASP A 257 -13.41 -12.59 -23.27
CA ASP A 257 -14.61 -13.41 -23.05
C ASP A 257 -14.74 -13.91 -21.59
N ILE A 258 -13.68 -13.70 -20.79
CA ILE A 258 -13.65 -13.98 -19.36
C ILE A 258 -14.15 -12.75 -18.59
N SER A 259 -15.38 -12.85 -18.09
CA SER A 259 -15.99 -11.81 -17.26
C SER A 259 -15.23 -11.66 -15.93
N LEU A 260 -14.64 -10.47 -15.70
CA LEU A 260 -14.06 -10.13 -14.41
C LEU A 260 -15.11 -9.50 -13.49
N PRO A 261 -15.10 -9.81 -12.18
CA PRO A 261 -16.03 -9.18 -11.25
C PRO A 261 -15.68 -7.70 -11.04
N GLN A 262 -16.63 -6.93 -10.54
CA GLN A 262 -16.34 -5.56 -10.10
C GLN A 262 -15.45 -5.60 -8.85
N GLY A 263 -14.28 -4.96 -8.93
CA GLY A 263 -13.39 -4.77 -7.79
C GLY A 263 -13.84 -3.64 -6.87
N TYR A 264 -13.33 -3.63 -5.64
CA TYR A 264 -13.52 -2.50 -4.74
C TYR A 264 -12.50 -1.41 -5.06
N LYS A 265 -12.98 -0.26 -5.57
CA LYS A 265 -12.11 0.90 -5.77
C LYS A 265 -11.70 1.50 -4.43
N LEU A 266 -10.48 2.04 -4.38
CA LEU A 266 -10.04 3.00 -3.36
C LEU A 266 -10.83 4.29 -3.46
N ILE A 267 -12.02 4.27 -2.86
CA ILE A 267 -12.80 5.48 -2.56
C ILE A 267 -12.44 5.89 -1.14
N ILE A 268 -11.72 7.01 -1.03
CA ILE A 268 -11.54 7.72 0.23
C ILE A 268 -12.78 8.58 0.37
N CYS A 269 -13.57 8.33 1.42
CA CYS A 269 -14.74 9.17 1.65
C CYS A 269 -14.30 10.57 2.04
N ASP A 270 -14.84 11.58 1.37
CA ASP A 270 -14.49 12.99 1.59
C ASP A 270 -14.91 13.44 2.99
N LYS A 271 -16.01 12.89 3.53
CA LYS A 271 -16.53 13.23 4.86
C LYS A 271 -15.73 12.62 6.01
N THR A 272 -15.20 11.41 5.85
CA THR A 272 -14.57 10.67 6.95
C THR A 272 -13.08 10.48 6.81
N GLY A 273 -12.52 10.70 5.60
CA GLY A 273 -11.14 10.34 5.29
C GLY A 273 -10.88 8.85 5.53
N GLN A 274 -11.90 7.99 5.41
CA GLN A 274 -11.78 6.54 5.61
C GLN A 274 -12.01 5.80 4.30
N PHE A 275 -11.18 4.78 4.07
CA PHE A 275 -11.35 3.86 2.95
C PHE A 275 -12.59 3.00 3.15
N GLY A 276 -13.47 2.98 2.13
CA GLY A 276 -14.66 2.13 2.15
C GLY A 276 -15.73 2.58 3.14
N CYS A 277 -15.77 3.87 3.54
CA CYS A 277 -16.93 4.37 4.27
C CYS A 277 -18.18 4.20 3.40
N LYS A 278 -19.22 3.55 3.94
CA LYS A 278 -20.57 3.50 3.34
C LYS A 278 -21.33 4.83 3.50
N CYS A 279 -20.61 5.91 3.70
CA CYS A 279 -21.14 7.24 3.70
C CYS A 279 -21.80 7.42 2.32
N LYS A 280 -23.14 7.51 2.26
CA LYS A 280 -23.84 7.85 1.02
C LYS A 280 -23.34 9.24 0.62
N GLU A 281 -22.49 9.30 -0.39
CA GLU A 281 -22.26 10.48 -1.22
C GLU A 281 -23.27 10.45 -2.35
#